data_AF-X6M1I2-F1
#
_entry.id   AF-X6M1I2-F1
#
_cell.length_a   1.000
_cell.length_b   1.000
_cell.length_c   1.000
_cell.angle_alpha   90.00
_cell.angle_beta   90.00
_cell.angle_gamma   90.00
#
_symmetry.space_group_name_H-M   'P 1'
#
loop_
_entity.id
_entity.type
_entity.pdbx_description
1 polymer ?
#
loop_
_entity_poly.entity_id
_entity_poly.type
_entity_poly.pdbx_seq_one_letter_code
_entity_poly.pdbx_strand_id
1 'polypeptide(L)'
;MADNEDSQEIPASQIPPDEDEVTYDDGSEENIKVAVRIRPLNAREKQKESKVIVKVQGNSLWLTDPAKNADKKFEYDFVYQSFDANNCATNEDIFKDLGHMFVDNAFEGYNVKITNFFFFFGSN
;
A
#
# COMPACT_ATOMS: atom_id res chain seq x y z
N MET A 1 43.44 -14.07 -44.90
CA MET A 1 44.42 -13.45 -43.98
C MET A 1 44.32 -11.96 -44.21
N ALA A 2 43.95 -11.21 -43.16
CA ALA A 2 43.59 -9.78 -43.11
C ALA A 2 42.24 -9.48 -43.80
N ASP A 3 41.11 -9.35 -43.10
CA ASP A 3 40.76 -8.51 -41.93
C ASP A 3 40.87 -7.01 -42.25
N ASN A 4 39.77 -6.36 -42.63
CA ASN A 4 39.12 -5.30 -41.83
C ASN A 4 37.96 -4.67 -42.62
N GLU A 5 36.74 -4.91 -42.16
CA GLU A 5 35.58 -4.07 -42.49
C GLU A 5 35.63 -2.84 -41.60
N ASP A 6 35.85 -1.67 -42.20
CA ASP A 6 35.73 -0.38 -41.51
C ASP A 6 34.22 -0.09 -41.31
N SER A 7 33.69 -0.63 -40.21
CA SER A 7 32.37 -0.25 -39.70
C SER A 7 32.50 1.11 -39.05
N GLN A 8 32.14 2.17 -39.78
CA GLN A 8 32.09 3.51 -39.19
C GLN A 8 31.04 3.54 -38.07
N GLU A 9 31.49 3.69 -36.83
CA GLU A 9 30.63 3.88 -35.67
C GLU A 9 29.79 5.17 -35.84
N ILE A 10 28.48 5.04 -35.68
CA ILE A 10 27.58 6.19 -35.58
C ILE A 10 27.78 6.87 -34.21
N PRO A 11 27.93 8.20 -34.14
CA PRO A 11 28.11 8.91 -32.86
C PRO A 11 26.84 8.83 -32.01
N ALA A 12 26.99 8.52 -30.72
CA ALA A 12 25.94 8.23 -29.74
C ALA A 12 24.95 9.37 -29.42
N SER A 13 24.92 10.46 -30.18
CA SER A 13 24.10 11.65 -29.90
C SER A 13 22.81 11.76 -30.72
N GLN A 14 22.46 10.72 -31.50
CA GLN A 14 21.26 10.71 -32.35
C GLN A 14 20.33 9.51 -32.11
N ILE A 15 20.49 8.80 -31.00
CA ILE A 15 19.49 7.80 -30.59
C ILE A 15 18.31 8.58 -29.97
N PRO A 16 17.11 8.59 -30.59
CA PRO A 16 15.93 9.16 -29.96
C PRO A 16 15.66 8.42 -28.64
N PRO A 17 15.19 9.10 -27.58
CA PRO A 17 14.82 8.42 -26.35
C PRO A 17 13.70 7.42 -26.67
N ASP A 18 13.98 6.13 -26.50
CA ASP A 18 12.93 5.11 -26.50
C ASP A 18 11.97 5.47 -25.37
N GLU A 19 10.69 5.70 -25.70
CA GLU A 19 9.64 6.16 -24.79
C GLU A 19 9.18 5.09 -23.77
N ASP A 20 10.09 4.21 -23.34
CA ASP A 20 9.87 3.18 -22.33
C ASP A 20 11.16 2.95 -21.51
N GLU A 21 11.81 4.02 -21.03
CA GLU A 21 12.81 3.89 -19.97
C GLU A 21 12.07 3.49 -18.67
N VAL A 22 11.81 2.18 -18.54
CA VAL A 22 11.35 1.57 -17.31
C VAL A 22 12.46 1.76 -16.28
N THR A 23 12.33 2.82 -15.48
CA THR A 23 13.20 3.04 -14.34
C THR A 23 13.00 1.88 -13.37
N TYR A 24 13.98 0.97 -13.29
CA TYR A 24 14.00 -0.06 -12.26
C TYR A 24 14.25 0.63 -10.91
N ASP A 25 13.21 0.68 -10.08
CA ASP A 25 13.29 1.10 -8.68
C ASP A 25 14.16 0.07 -7.93
N ASP A 26 15.46 0.34 -7.79
CA ASP A 26 16.39 -0.40 -6.93
C ASP A 26 16.11 -0.03 -5.46
N GLY A 27 14.91 -0.37 -5.02
CA GLY A 27 14.35 0.00 -3.74
C GLY A 27 13.95 -1.25 -2.97
N SER A 28 14.93 -2.10 -2.61
CA SER A 28 14.81 -3.15 -1.60
C SER A 28 13.38 -3.72 -1.47
N GLU A 29 12.95 -4.56 -2.42
CA GLU A 29 11.57 -5.07 -2.45
C GLU A 29 11.25 -5.86 -1.16
N GLU A 30 10.68 -5.17 -0.18
CA GLU A 30 9.99 -5.82 0.92
C GLU A 30 8.80 -6.56 0.31
N ASN A 31 8.92 -7.88 0.19
CA ASN A 31 7.93 -8.80 -0.38
C ASN A 31 6.62 -8.89 0.44
N ILE A 32 6.55 -8.17 1.56
CA ILE A 32 5.39 -8.09 2.43
C ILE A 32 4.99 -6.63 2.52
N LYS A 33 3.76 -6.34 2.08
CA LYS A 33 3.11 -5.06 2.31
C LYS A 33 1.97 -5.24 3.30
N VAL A 34 1.91 -4.37 4.29
CA VAL A 34 0.90 -4.39 5.35
C VAL A 34 -0.02 -3.20 5.22
N ALA A 35 -1.29 -3.51 4.98
CA ALA A 35 -2.35 -2.52 4.91
C ALA A 35 -3.34 -2.68 6.05
N VAL A 36 -3.74 -1.56 6.65
CA VAL A 36 -4.74 -1.51 7.71
C VAL A 36 -5.97 -0.78 7.19
N ARG A 37 -7.13 -1.42 7.25
CA ARG A 37 -8.42 -0.78 6.95
C ARG A 37 -9.27 -0.67 8.20
N ILE A 38 -9.73 0.54 8.49
CA ILE A 38 -10.54 0.82 9.67
C ILE A 38 -11.96 1.09 9.22
N ARG A 39 -12.86 0.19 9.64
CA ARG A 39 -14.29 0.30 9.32
C ARG A 39 -14.98 1.36 10.20
N PRO A 40 -16.07 1.97 9.71
CA PRO A 40 -16.95 2.78 10.54
C PRO A 40 -17.57 1.95 11.67
N LEU A 41 -18.04 2.65 12.72
CA LEU A 41 -18.83 2.03 13.78
C LEU A 41 -20.12 1.42 13.21
N ASN A 42 -20.39 0.18 13.59
CA ASN A 42 -21.60 -0.54 13.22
C ASN A 42 -22.79 -0.07 14.09
N ALA A 43 -24.02 -0.35 13.67
CA ALA A 43 -25.24 0.11 14.35
C ALA A 43 -25.27 -0.25 15.84
N ARG A 44 -24.84 -1.47 16.19
CA ARG A 44 -24.74 -1.95 17.59
C ARG A 44 -23.76 -1.13 18.43
N GLU A 45 -22.64 -0.72 17.85
CA GLU A 45 -21.60 0.06 18.53
C GLU A 45 -22.06 1.50 18.74
N LYS A 46 -22.76 2.07 17.75
CA LYS A 46 -23.42 3.38 17.87
C LYS A 46 -24.51 3.39 18.94
N GLN A 47 -25.34 2.35 19.00
CA GLN A 47 -26.39 2.22 20.01
C GLN A 47 -25.84 2.12 21.43
N LYS A 48 -24.65 1.52 21.59
CA LYS A 48 -23.95 1.41 22.86
C LYS A 48 -23.06 2.61 23.19
N GLU A 49 -23.10 3.68 22.38
CA GLU A 49 -22.23 4.85 22.52
C GLU A 49 -20.74 4.47 22.65
N SER A 50 -20.33 3.45 21.89
CA SER A 50 -18.95 2.93 21.95
C SER A 50 -17.97 4.00 21.48
N LYS A 51 -16.91 4.20 22.27
CA LYS A 51 -15.87 5.18 21.94
C LYS A 51 -14.98 4.65 20.81
N VAL A 52 -14.69 5.51 19.85
CA VAL A 52 -13.64 5.24 18.85
C VAL A 52 -12.29 5.39 19.55
N ILE A 53 -11.50 4.31 19.55
CA ILE A 53 -10.17 4.27 20.18
C ILE A 53 -9.02 4.31 19.18
N VAL A 54 -9.33 4.51 17.89
CA VAL A 54 -8.35 4.52 16.81
C VAL A 54 -8.25 5.93 16.26
N LYS A 55 -7.01 6.43 16.11
CA LYS A 55 -6.71 7.69 15.43
C LYS A 55 -5.73 7.41 14.29
N VAL A 56 -5.89 8.11 13.17
CA VAL A 56 -5.06 7.91 11.98
C VAL A 56 -4.51 9.25 11.51
N GLN A 57 -3.24 9.25 11.11
CA GLN A 57 -2.59 10.38 10.46
C GLN A 57 -1.61 9.85 9.41
N GLY A 58 -1.95 10.03 8.13
CA GLY A 58 -1.20 9.40 7.04
C GLY A 58 -1.13 7.89 7.24
N ASN A 59 0.10 7.36 7.24
CA ASN A 59 0.38 5.94 7.42
C ASN A 59 0.62 5.52 8.88
N SER A 60 0.43 6.44 9.82
CA SER A 60 0.52 6.18 11.25
C SER A 60 -0.87 5.99 11.87
N LEU A 61 -0.96 5.05 12.81
CA LEU A 61 -2.16 4.72 13.57
C LEU A 61 -1.86 4.75 15.07
N TRP A 62 -2.76 5.33 15.85
CA TRP A 62 -2.72 5.32 17.31
C TRP A 62 -3.91 4.54 17.85
N LEU A 63 -3.62 3.57 18.72
CA LEU A 63 -4.61 2.83 19.47
C LEU A 63 -4.61 3.30 20.93
N THR A 64 -5.70 3.90 21.37
CA THR A 64 -5.91 4.34 22.75
C THR A 64 -6.45 3.18 23.58
N ASP A 65 -5.73 2.78 24.63
CA ASP A 65 -6.27 1.85 25.63
C ASP A 65 -7.26 2.60 26.55
N PRO A 66 -8.57 2.26 26.54
CA PRO A 66 -9.56 2.97 27.34
C PRO A 66 -9.39 2.75 28.86
N ALA A 67 -8.68 1.71 29.30
CA ALA A 67 -8.42 1.43 30.71
C ALA A 67 -7.16 2.13 31.22
N LYS A 68 -6.12 2.22 30.38
CA LYS A 68 -4.83 2.81 30.76
C LYS A 68 -4.65 4.26 30.31
N ASN A 69 -5.55 4.77 29.48
CA ASN A 69 -5.46 6.09 28.83
C ASN A 69 -4.08 6.33 28.18
N ALA A 70 -3.53 5.27 27.56
CA ALA A 70 -2.24 5.30 26.90
C ALA A 70 -2.40 5.01 25.41
N ASP A 71 -1.79 5.86 24.59
CA ASP A 71 -1.80 5.73 23.14
C ASP A 71 -0.59 4.89 22.69
N LYS A 72 -0.85 3.85 21.89
CA LYS A 72 0.18 3.07 21.21
C LYS A 72 0.23 3.44 19.74
N LYS A 73 1.38 3.87 19.25
CA LYS A 73 1.61 4.20 17.84
C LYS A 73 2.05 2.96 17.07
N PHE A 74 1.50 2.82 15.87
CA PHE A 74 1.86 1.82 14.87
C PHE A 74 2.03 2.51 13.52
N GLU A 75 2.94 2.00 12.70
CA GLU A 75 3.22 2.50 11.36
C GLU A 75 3.08 1.33 10.38
N TYR A 76 2.48 1.60 9.22
CA TYR A 76 2.15 0.60 8.20
C TYR A 76 2.44 1.17 6.81
N ASP A 77 2.48 0.32 5.78
CA ASP A 77 2.62 0.78 4.40
C ASP A 77 1.40 1.57 3.93
N PHE A 78 0.20 1.11 4.33
CA PHE A 78 -1.06 1.75 3.94
C PHE A 78 -2.05 1.75 5.10
N VAL A 79 -2.69 2.90 5.35
CA VAL A 79 -3.77 3.02 6.33
C VAL A 79 -5.00 3.65 5.69
N TYR A 80 -6.04 2.84 5.52
CA TYR A 80 -7.33 3.22 4.98
C TYR A 80 -8.33 3.47 6.11
N GLN A 81 -8.91 4.66 6.14
CA GLN A 81 -9.97 4.99 7.10
C GLN A 81 -11.26 5.39 6.38
N SER A 82 -12.38 5.18 7.06
CA SER A 82 -13.71 5.60 6.59
C SER A 82 -14.52 6.30 7.70
N PHE A 83 -13.85 6.99 8.63
CA PHE A 83 -14.51 7.61 9.79
C PHE A 83 -15.32 8.86 9.44
N ASP A 84 -14.83 9.64 8.49
CA ASP A 84 -15.43 10.92 8.11
C ASP A 84 -15.97 10.83 6.68
N ALA A 85 -17.08 11.52 6.41
CA ALA A 85 -17.75 11.49 5.11
C ALA A 85 -16.84 11.96 3.97
N ASN A 86 -15.83 12.77 4.30
CA ASN A 86 -14.91 13.37 3.33
C ASN A 86 -13.71 12.47 2.99
N ASN A 87 -13.33 11.54 3.87
CA ASN A 87 -12.16 10.67 3.71
C ASN A 87 -12.59 9.21 3.86
N CYS A 88 -13.47 8.77 2.97
CA CYS A 88 -13.95 7.40 2.93
C CYS A 88 -13.13 6.59 1.92
N ALA A 89 -12.20 5.77 2.40
CA ALA A 89 -11.49 4.83 1.55
C ALA A 89 -12.45 3.82 0.92
N THR A 90 -12.54 3.83 -0.42
CA THR A 90 -13.38 2.90 -1.18
C THR A 90 -12.62 1.62 -1.48
N ASN A 91 -13.34 0.57 -1.88
CA ASN A 91 -12.69 -0.66 -2.34
C ASN A 91 -11.88 -0.45 -3.63
N GLU A 92 -12.28 0.54 -4.43
CA GLU A 92 -11.57 0.87 -5.67
C GLU A 92 -10.22 1.52 -5.36
N ASP A 93 -10.15 2.42 -4.37
CA ASP A 93 -8.88 3.03 -3.95
C ASP A 93 -7.90 1.97 -3.44
N ILE A 94 -8.39 1.04 -2.59
CA ILE A 94 -7.58 -0.07 -2.08
C ILE A 94 -7.09 -0.97 -3.23
N PHE A 95 -7.93 -1.23 -4.23
CA PHE A 95 -7.54 -2.02 -5.39
C PHE A 95 -6.53 -1.29 -6.28
N LYS A 96 -6.64 0.03 -6.41
CA LYS A 96 -5.67 0.81 -7.19
C LYS A 96 -4.30 0.83 -6.53
N ASP A 97 -4.26 1.02 -5.22
CA ASP A 97 -3.01 1.14 -4.48
C ASP A 97 -2.31 -0.21 -4.27
N LEU A 98 -3.05 -1.27 -3.94
CA LEU A 98 -2.50 -2.59 -3.60
C LEU A 98 -2.78 -3.65 -4.65
N GLY A 99 -3.96 -3.60 -5.26
CA GLY A 99 -4.43 -4.63 -6.18
C GLY A 99 -3.59 -4.72 -7.46
N HIS A 100 -3.21 -3.58 -8.04
CA HIS A 100 -2.40 -3.57 -9.26
C HIS A 100 -1.06 -4.29 -9.06
N MET A 101 -0.35 -3.99 -7.98
CA MET A 101 0.94 -4.65 -7.65
C MET A 101 0.81 -6.18 -7.60
N PHE A 102 -0.28 -6.68 -7.01
CA PHE A 102 -0.54 -8.12 -6.93
C PHE A 102 -0.94 -8.74 -8.27
N VAL A 103 -1.64 -7.99 -9.11
CA VAL A 103 -2.07 -8.43 -10.43
C VAL A 103 -0.87 -8.50 -11.38
N ASP A 104 -0.02 -7.48 -11.37
CA ASP A 104 1.18 -7.40 -12.21
C ASP A 104 2.15 -8.53 -11.86
N ASN A 105 2.42 -8.74 -10.56
CA ASN A 105 3.23 -9.88 -10.08
C ASN A 105 2.65 -11.24 -10.52
N ALA A 106 1.32 -11.38 -10.55
CA ALA A 106 0.69 -12.61 -11.02
C ALA A 106 0.84 -12.80 -12.53
N PHE A 107 0.83 -11.73 -13.33
CA PHE A 107 1.06 -11.78 -14.78
C PHE A 107 2.52 -12.09 -15.14
N GLU A 108 3.47 -11.62 -14.33
CA GLU A 108 4.90 -11.95 -14.44
C GLU A 108 5.22 -13.39 -14.00
N GLY A 109 4.25 -14.08 -13.39
CA GLY A 109 4.37 -15.49 -12.99
C GLY A 109 4.82 -15.70 -11.54
N TYR A 110 4.80 -14.65 -10.70
CA TYR A 110 5.09 -14.76 -9.28
C TYR A 110 3.88 -15.28 -8.47
N ASN A 111 4.20 -15.98 -7.37
CA ASN A 111 3.18 -16.45 -6.43
C ASN A 111 2.77 -15.31 -5.48
N VAL A 112 1.53 -14.87 -5.59
CA VAL A 112 0.97 -13.82 -4.73
C VAL A 112 0.04 -14.40 -3.66
N LYS A 113 0.09 -13.86 -2.45
CA LYS A 113 -0.77 -14.24 -1.32
C LYS A 113 -1.31 -13.00 -0.63
N ILE A 114 -2.62 -12.95 -0.46
CA ILE A 114 -3.32 -11.91 0.32
C ILE A 114 -3.98 -12.59 1.51
N THR A 115 -3.66 -12.14 2.72
CA THR A 115 -4.25 -12.67 3.96
C THR A 115 -4.97 -11.53 4.70
N ASN A 116 -6.25 -11.72 4.98
CA ASN A 116 -7.03 -10.77 5.75
C ASN A 116 -7.08 -11.18 7.23
N PHE A 117 -6.74 -10.24 8.12
CA PHE A 117 -6.87 -10.42 9.56
C PHE A 117 -7.92 -9.46 10.10
N PHE A 118 -8.89 -9.98 10.84
CA PHE A 118 -9.93 -9.17 11.46
C PHE A 118 -9.69 -9.07 12.97
N PHE A 119 -9.61 -7.84 13.47
CA PHE A 119 -9.50 -7.55 14.90
C PHE A 119 -10.74 -6.81 15.38
N PHE A 120 -11.30 -7.28 16.50
CA PHE A 120 -12.38 -6.59 17.19
C PHE A 120 -11.87 -6.06 18.51
N PHE A 121 -11.92 -4.74 18.68
CA PHE A 121 -11.61 -4.08 19.94
C PHE A 121 -12.92 -3.67 20.61
N GLY A 122 -13.38 -4.49 21.55
CA GLY A 122 -14.53 -4.20 22.40
C GLY A 122 -14.13 -4.27 23.86
N SER A 123 -14.63 -3.32 24.66
CA SER A 123 -14.64 -3.47 26.12
C SER A 123 -15.68 -4.51 26.52
N ASN A 124 -15.33 -5.41 27.45
CA ASN A 124 -16.27 -6.31 28.12
C ASN A 124 -17.19 -5.55 29.08
#